data_AF-A0A954DE08-F1
#
_entry.id   AF-A0A954DE08-F1
#
_cell.length_a   1.000
_cell.length_b   1.000
_cell.length_c   1.000
_cell.angle_alpha   90.00
_cell.angle_beta   90.00
_cell.angle_gamma   90.00
#
_symmetry.space_group_name_H-M   'P 1'
#
loop_
_entity.id
_entity.type
_entity.pdbx_description
1 polymer ?
#
loop_
_entity_poly.entity_id
_entity_poly.type
_entity_poly.pdbx_seq_one_letter_code
_entity_poly.pdbx_strand_id
1 'polypeptide(L)'
;MVNPSSSGPRPTGAIRRLVTVAVSFACIALGTACSPSPDKTGTGNGAKVRRIAVIPKGTTHEFWKSIHAGALAAGRELGVEVLWQGPIKEDDRNAQIDVVESFLAKKVDGIVIAPLDDKALARPLREASEAGIPVVIIDSDVAWDGRKSFIATDNYKGGALCADALATKLGGKGKVAMLRYIEGSASTEKRERGFLEGMANNHPDIKIVSSNQRGGATTASAVSASETLLGRFGDLQGVFCPNESVTFGMLRALQDSGKAGSIVLVGFDASPKLVEGLAKREIEALAIQDPVKMGELGVRRIVDVLEGRDVPARIDTGVTLVTADSMKEPANARLLDPDLSILDK
;
A
#
# COMPACT_ATOMS: atom_id res chain seq x y z
N MET A 1 17.89 5.09 -69.61
CA MET A 1 18.72 6.21 -70.08
C MET A 1 20.08 6.12 -69.40
N VAL A 2 21.09 5.80 -70.20
CA VAL A 2 22.49 6.27 -70.22
C VAL A 2 23.10 6.86 -68.91
N ASN A 3 24.19 6.20 -68.51
CA ASN A 3 25.29 6.55 -67.57
C ASN A 3 26.08 7.81 -68.04
N PRO A 4 27.30 8.21 -67.59
CA PRO A 4 28.11 7.92 -66.37
C PRO A 4 28.93 9.14 -65.81
N SER A 5 29.67 8.90 -64.71
CA SER A 5 31.04 9.42 -64.36
C SER A 5 31.22 10.94 -64.07
N SER A 6 32.17 11.49 -63.29
CA SER A 6 33.56 11.14 -62.90
C SER A 6 34.02 12.09 -61.75
N SER A 7 34.77 11.63 -60.72
CA SER A 7 36.23 11.78 -60.48
C SER A 7 36.74 13.02 -59.69
N GLY A 8 37.22 12.76 -58.45
CA GLY A 8 38.39 13.32 -57.69
C GLY A 8 38.65 14.84 -57.56
N PRO A 9 39.68 15.31 -56.81
CA PRO A 9 40.63 14.64 -55.89
C PRO A 9 40.77 15.30 -54.47
N ARG A 10 41.55 14.68 -53.57
CA ARG A 10 42.12 15.27 -52.31
C ARG A 10 43.53 15.82 -52.56
N PRO A 11 44.02 16.80 -51.76
CA PRO A 11 45.17 16.54 -50.85
C PRO A 11 45.13 17.34 -49.52
N THR A 12 45.43 16.74 -48.35
CA THR A 12 46.66 16.84 -47.50
C THR A 12 47.27 18.22 -47.23
N GLY A 13 47.49 18.54 -45.94
CA GLY A 13 48.40 19.61 -45.50
C GLY A 13 48.39 19.83 -43.99
N ALA A 14 49.37 19.24 -43.28
CA ALA A 14 49.75 19.62 -41.91
C ALA A 14 50.55 20.93 -41.92
N ILE A 15 50.68 21.62 -40.75
CA ILE A 15 51.95 22.13 -40.19
C ILE A 15 51.69 22.98 -38.93
N ARG A 16 52.41 22.62 -37.86
CA ARG A 16 52.65 23.33 -36.59
C ARG A 16 53.30 24.70 -36.82
N ARG A 17 52.99 25.71 -35.99
CA ARG A 17 53.99 26.68 -35.50
C ARG A 17 53.72 27.09 -34.05
N LEU A 18 54.65 26.69 -33.17
CA LEU A 18 55.01 27.39 -31.94
C LEU A 18 55.63 28.75 -32.30
N VAL A 19 55.31 29.80 -31.54
CA VAL A 19 56.23 30.90 -31.26
C VAL A 19 56.08 31.29 -29.79
N THR A 20 57.20 31.19 -29.08
CA THR A 20 57.43 31.64 -27.70
C THR A 20 58.38 32.83 -27.76
N VAL A 21 58.06 33.98 -27.14
CA VAL A 21 59.00 35.04 -26.66
C VAL A 21 58.23 35.81 -25.56
N ALA A 22 58.46 35.56 -24.27
CA ALA A 22 59.48 36.13 -23.36
C ALA A 22 59.30 37.66 -23.08
N VAL A 23 58.68 38.01 -21.94
CA VAL A 23 59.26 38.55 -20.68
C VAL A 23 59.69 40.02 -20.75
N SER A 24 59.11 40.85 -19.89
CA SER A 24 59.82 41.95 -19.22
C SER A 24 59.21 42.29 -17.86
N PHE A 25 60.11 42.34 -16.88
CA PHE A 25 59.96 42.58 -15.46
C PHE A 25 59.64 44.06 -15.15
N ALA A 26 58.79 44.31 -14.16
CA ALA A 26 58.88 45.49 -13.29
C ALA A 26 58.40 45.12 -11.88
N CYS A 27 59.34 45.16 -10.93
CA CYS A 27 59.11 45.01 -9.49
C CYS A 27 58.88 46.39 -8.82
N ILE A 28 58.44 46.33 -7.55
CA ILE A 28 58.33 47.38 -6.50
C ILE A 28 56.87 47.88 -6.34
N ALA A 29 56.17 47.84 -5.19
CA ALA A 29 56.55 47.71 -3.77
C ALA A 29 55.46 46.99 -2.95
N LEU A 30 55.87 46.53 -1.76
CA LEU A 30 55.06 45.93 -0.71
C LEU A 30 54.00 46.90 -0.14
N GLY A 31 52.77 46.39 0.00
CA GLY A 31 51.75 46.90 0.90
C GLY A 31 51.11 45.71 1.61
N THR A 32 51.56 45.45 2.84
CA THR A 32 50.94 44.49 3.77
C THR A 32 49.56 45.00 4.18
N ALA A 33 48.52 44.36 3.66
CA ALA A 33 47.19 44.39 4.24
C ALA A 33 46.72 42.93 4.41
N CYS A 34 46.69 42.48 5.66
CA CYS A 34 46.07 41.22 6.05
C CYS A 34 44.57 41.31 5.78
N SER A 35 44.14 40.81 4.62
CA SER A 35 42.76 40.39 4.41
C SER A 35 42.66 38.92 4.78
N PRO A 36 41.74 38.51 5.67
CA PRO A 36 41.51 37.09 5.89
C PRO A 36 41.01 36.50 4.57
N SER A 37 41.76 35.54 4.02
CA SER A 37 41.27 34.73 2.92
C SER A 37 39.94 34.10 3.36
N PRO A 38 38.88 34.17 2.53
CA PRO A 38 37.69 33.39 2.83
C PRO A 38 38.12 31.93 2.72
N ASP A 39 38.05 31.24 3.85
CA ASP A 39 38.14 29.79 3.90
C ASP A 39 37.27 29.24 2.78
N LYS A 40 37.90 28.56 1.83
CA LYS A 40 37.20 27.63 0.95
C LYS A 40 36.75 26.47 1.83
N THR A 41 35.68 26.68 2.58
CA THR A 41 34.81 25.59 3.06
C THR A 41 34.14 25.01 1.83
N GLY A 42 34.90 24.17 1.13
CA GLY A 42 34.45 23.36 0.02
C GLY A 42 33.46 22.33 0.53
N THR A 43 32.23 22.49 0.04
CA THR A 43 31.27 21.43 -0.24
C THR A 43 30.83 20.59 0.95
N GLY A 44 29.77 21.06 1.61
CA GLY A 44 28.82 20.13 2.21
C GLY A 44 28.53 19.04 1.19
N ASN A 45 28.85 17.81 1.56
CA ASN A 45 28.48 16.63 0.82
C ASN A 45 26.94 16.71 0.68
N GLY A 46 26.44 17.06 -0.51
CA GLY A 46 25.01 17.08 -0.76
C GLY A 46 24.52 15.66 -0.58
N ALA A 47 24.10 15.31 0.64
CA ALA A 47 23.70 13.97 0.98
C ALA A 47 22.59 13.59 -0.01
N LYS A 48 22.87 12.59 -0.85
CA LYS A 48 21.91 12.10 -1.83
C LYS A 48 20.64 11.76 -1.05
N VAL A 49 19.54 12.44 -1.37
CA VAL A 49 18.24 12.16 -0.77
C VAL A 49 17.91 10.69 -1.05
N ARG A 50 17.72 9.91 0.02
CA ARG A 50 17.37 8.49 -0.10
C ARG A 50 15.98 8.38 -0.69
N ARG A 51 15.80 7.45 -1.62
CA ARG A 51 14.55 7.21 -2.34
C ARG A 51 13.94 5.90 -1.88
N ILE A 52 12.74 5.96 -1.32
CA ILE A 52 12.02 4.80 -0.81
C ILE A 52 10.79 4.60 -1.68
N ALA A 53 10.73 3.46 -2.37
CA ALA A 53 9.55 3.08 -3.12
C ALA A 53 8.47 2.60 -2.17
N VAL A 54 7.23 3.07 -2.35
CA VAL A 54 6.05 2.59 -1.62
C VAL A 54 5.04 2.08 -2.64
N ILE A 55 4.79 0.76 -2.58
CA ILE A 55 4.07 0.01 -3.61
C ILE A 55 2.78 -0.58 -3.01
N PRO A 56 1.61 0.04 -3.19
CA PRO A 56 0.34 -0.49 -2.71
C PRO A 56 -0.18 -1.64 -3.60
N LYS A 57 -1.25 -2.34 -3.19
CA LYS A 57 -1.96 -3.30 -4.08
C LYS A 57 -2.73 -2.61 -5.18
N GLY A 58 -3.13 -1.35 -4.98
CA GLY A 58 -3.92 -0.55 -5.90
C GLY A 58 -3.82 0.93 -5.53
N THR A 59 -4.27 1.82 -6.40
CA THR A 59 -4.17 3.28 -6.16
C THR A 59 -5.53 3.99 -6.05
N THR A 60 -6.63 3.25 -6.16
CA THR A 60 -7.98 3.82 -6.28
C THR A 60 -8.79 3.82 -4.97
N HIS A 61 -8.58 2.84 -4.09
CA HIS A 61 -9.32 2.72 -2.83
C HIS A 61 -8.82 3.66 -1.72
N GLU A 62 -9.71 4.02 -0.79
CA GLU A 62 -9.42 4.96 0.30
C GLU A 62 -8.37 4.41 1.28
N PHE A 63 -8.35 3.09 1.48
CA PHE A 63 -7.33 2.40 2.25
C PHE A 63 -5.90 2.76 1.80
N TRP A 64 -5.63 2.73 0.48
CA TRP A 64 -4.29 3.01 -0.06
C TRP A 64 -3.91 4.48 0.01
N LYS A 65 -4.89 5.39 -0.13
CA LYS A 65 -4.63 6.83 0.08
C LYS A 65 -4.18 7.11 1.51
N SER A 66 -4.76 6.41 2.48
CA SER A 66 -4.35 6.52 3.89
C SER A 66 -2.92 6.03 4.13
N ILE A 67 -2.53 4.90 3.50
CA ILE A 67 -1.13 4.44 3.52
C ILE A 67 -0.20 5.48 2.88
N HIS A 68 -0.60 6.05 1.73
CA HIS A 68 0.19 7.07 1.05
C HIS A 68 0.42 8.29 1.93
N ALA A 69 -0.62 8.78 2.61
CA ALA A 69 -0.53 9.92 3.52
C ALA A 69 0.46 9.66 4.67
N GLY A 70 0.37 8.49 5.32
CA GLY A 70 1.31 8.10 6.37
C GLY A 70 2.75 7.97 5.88
N ALA A 71 2.94 7.38 4.69
CA ALA A 71 4.25 7.26 4.07
C ALA A 71 4.86 8.64 3.74
N LEU A 72 4.10 9.56 3.14
CA LEU A 72 4.56 10.92 2.84
C LEU A 72 4.90 11.70 4.12
N ALA A 73 4.10 11.55 5.19
CA ALA A 73 4.37 12.21 6.46
C ALA A 73 5.72 11.77 7.03
N ALA A 74 5.98 10.46 7.09
CA ALA A 74 7.27 9.92 7.50
C ALA A 74 8.41 10.35 6.56
N GLY A 75 8.18 10.37 5.25
CA GLY A 75 9.16 10.80 4.26
C GLY A 75 9.63 12.24 4.50
N ARG A 76 8.69 13.16 4.70
CA ARG A 76 8.95 14.58 4.99
C ARG A 76 9.70 14.77 6.30
N GLU A 77 9.32 14.03 7.34
CA GLU A 77 9.97 14.10 8.66
C GLU A 77 11.43 13.59 8.62
N LEU A 78 11.68 12.50 7.88
CA LEU A 78 12.99 11.83 7.83
C LEU A 78 13.92 12.38 6.75
N GLY A 79 13.45 13.32 5.91
CA GLY A 79 14.23 13.88 4.82
C GLY A 79 14.52 12.88 3.69
N VAL A 80 13.58 11.97 3.40
CA VAL A 80 13.67 10.97 2.33
C VAL A 80 12.59 11.21 1.28
N GLU A 81 12.89 10.87 0.03
CA GLU A 81 11.93 10.93 -1.07
C GLU A 81 11.08 9.65 -1.09
N VAL A 82 9.77 9.80 -0.97
CA VAL A 82 8.81 8.70 -1.12
C VAL A 82 8.33 8.63 -2.55
N LEU A 83 8.60 7.51 -3.21
CA LEU A 83 8.15 7.23 -4.57
C LEU A 83 6.93 6.32 -4.52
N TRP A 84 5.73 6.91 -4.66
CA TRP A 84 4.47 6.18 -4.65
C TRP A 84 4.09 5.68 -6.05
N GLN A 85 4.05 4.37 -6.24
CA GLN A 85 3.62 3.77 -7.52
C GLN A 85 3.08 2.36 -7.28
N GLY A 86 1.96 2.02 -7.92
CA GLY A 86 1.35 0.70 -7.89
C GLY A 86 0.39 0.51 -9.06
N PRO A 87 -0.21 -0.67 -9.21
CA PRO A 87 -1.21 -0.91 -10.25
C PRO A 87 -2.47 -0.07 -10.00
N ILE A 88 -3.27 0.15 -11.06
CA ILE A 88 -4.57 0.82 -10.92
C ILE A 88 -5.59 -0.10 -10.25
N LYS A 89 -5.52 -1.41 -10.52
CA LYS A 89 -6.44 -2.42 -10.01
C LYS A 89 -5.73 -3.44 -9.15
N GLU A 90 -6.41 -3.89 -8.10
CA GLU A 90 -5.89 -4.85 -7.12
C GLU A 90 -5.95 -6.32 -7.57
N ASP A 91 -6.24 -6.59 -8.84
CA ASP A 91 -6.12 -7.92 -9.46
C ASP A 91 -5.02 -7.98 -10.54
N ASP A 92 -4.32 -6.86 -10.80
CA ASP A 92 -3.25 -6.78 -11.80
C ASP A 92 -1.88 -7.12 -11.21
N ARG A 93 -1.67 -8.42 -10.98
CA ARG A 93 -0.41 -8.98 -10.45
C ARG A 93 0.79 -8.58 -11.30
N ASN A 94 0.66 -8.64 -12.62
CA ASN A 94 1.77 -8.33 -13.53
C ASN A 94 2.16 -6.86 -13.45
N ALA A 95 1.19 -5.94 -13.41
CA ALA A 95 1.51 -4.54 -13.23
C ALA A 95 2.22 -4.26 -11.89
N GLN A 96 1.87 -4.96 -10.80
CA GLN A 96 2.60 -4.80 -9.54
C GLN A 96 4.04 -5.34 -9.63
N ILE A 97 4.25 -6.47 -10.32
CA ILE A 97 5.58 -7.03 -10.59
C ILE A 97 6.42 -6.03 -11.40
N ASP A 98 5.87 -5.50 -12.50
CA ASP A 98 6.54 -4.51 -13.36
C ASP A 98 6.96 -3.27 -12.56
N VAL A 99 6.13 -2.82 -11.60
CA VAL A 99 6.47 -1.71 -10.70
C VAL A 99 7.68 -2.04 -9.82
N VAL A 100 7.71 -3.23 -9.21
CA VAL A 100 8.86 -3.69 -8.40
C VAL A 100 10.14 -3.73 -9.24
N GLU A 101 10.08 -4.36 -10.41
CA GLU A 101 11.21 -4.46 -11.35
C GLU A 101 11.70 -3.07 -11.80
N SER A 102 10.78 -2.13 -12.01
CA SER A 102 11.13 -0.75 -12.38
C SER A 102 11.91 -0.04 -11.27
N PHE A 103 11.55 -0.26 -9.99
CA PHE A 103 12.25 0.34 -8.86
C PHE A 103 13.60 -0.33 -8.58
N LEU A 104 13.69 -1.64 -8.82
CA LEU A 104 14.95 -2.36 -8.84
C LEU A 104 15.91 -1.78 -9.90
N ALA A 105 15.44 -1.60 -11.13
CA ALA A 105 16.23 -1.00 -12.21
C ALA A 105 16.66 0.45 -11.89
N LYS A 106 15.78 1.22 -11.25
CA LYS A 106 16.08 2.59 -10.78
C LYS A 106 17.04 2.64 -9.60
N LYS A 107 17.36 1.51 -8.96
CA LYS A 107 18.20 1.42 -7.76
C LYS A 107 17.70 2.36 -6.66
N VAL A 108 16.45 2.17 -6.24
CA VAL A 108 15.93 2.81 -5.02
C VAL A 108 16.68 2.30 -3.80
N ASP A 109 16.67 3.08 -2.73
CA ASP A 109 17.40 2.76 -1.51
C ASP A 109 16.60 1.80 -0.60
N GLY A 110 15.28 1.67 -0.80
CA GLY A 110 14.46 0.65 -0.12
C GLY A 110 13.06 0.53 -0.70
N ILE A 111 12.38 -0.56 -0.38
CA ILE A 111 11.02 -0.86 -0.85
C ILE A 111 10.11 -1.13 0.35
N VAL A 112 8.99 -0.42 0.40
CA VAL A 112 7.82 -0.74 1.21
C VAL A 112 6.75 -1.25 0.26
N ILE A 113 6.19 -2.44 0.50
CA ILE A 113 5.19 -3.02 -0.42
C ILE A 113 4.06 -3.73 0.32
N ALA A 114 2.84 -3.61 -0.21
CA ALA A 114 1.72 -4.51 0.07
C ALA A 114 1.53 -5.50 -1.09
N PRO A 115 2.04 -6.75 -0.99
CA PRO A 115 1.89 -7.79 -1.99
C PRO A 115 0.43 -8.09 -2.31
N LEU A 116 0.04 -7.94 -3.58
CA LEU A 116 -1.29 -8.27 -4.07
C LEU A 116 -1.57 -9.77 -3.95
N ASP A 117 -0.55 -10.59 -4.25
CA ASP A 117 -0.59 -12.04 -4.23
C ASP A 117 0.62 -12.61 -3.48
N ASP A 118 0.37 -13.59 -2.61
CA ASP A 118 1.37 -14.15 -1.71
C ASP A 118 2.50 -14.91 -2.44
N LYS A 119 2.22 -15.49 -3.61
CA LYS A 119 3.19 -16.29 -4.36
C LYS A 119 3.81 -15.51 -5.50
N ALA A 120 3.00 -14.76 -6.25
CA ALA A 120 3.47 -14.07 -7.45
C ALA A 120 4.55 -13.02 -7.14
N LEU A 121 4.45 -12.34 -5.98
CA LEU A 121 5.40 -11.31 -5.57
C LEU A 121 6.64 -11.86 -4.84
N ALA A 122 6.66 -13.15 -4.49
CA ALA A 122 7.76 -13.74 -3.72
C ALA A 122 9.10 -13.71 -4.47
N ARG A 123 9.07 -13.96 -5.79
CA ARG A 123 10.28 -13.94 -6.64
C ARG A 123 10.84 -12.51 -6.82
N PRO A 124 10.09 -11.52 -7.34
CA PRO A 124 10.65 -10.18 -7.58
C PRO A 124 11.14 -9.49 -6.30
N LEU A 125 10.50 -9.74 -5.14
CA LEU A 125 10.95 -9.20 -3.86
C LEU A 125 12.25 -9.85 -3.37
N ARG A 126 12.44 -11.14 -3.63
CA ARG A 126 13.71 -11.83 -3.38
C ARG A 126 14.83 -11.25 -4.24
N GLU A 127 14.58 -11.05 -5.53
CA GLU A 127 15.55 -10.44 -6.45
C GLU A 127 15.93 -9.01 -6.01
N ALA A 128 14.98 -8.22 -5.52
CA ALA A 128 15.27 -6.90 -4.94
C ALA A 128 16.17 -7.00 -3.70
N SER A 129 15.90 -7.94 -2.79
CA SER A 129 16.72 -8.17 -1.61
C SER A 129 18.12 -8.68 -1.95
N GLU A 130 18.27 -9.56 -2.94
CA GLU A 130 19.55 -10.07 -3.42
C GLU A 130 20.40 -8.98 -4.09
N ALA A 131 19.75 -7.97 -4.67
CA ALA A 131 20.40 -6.75 -5.17
C ALA A 131 20.77 -5.74 -4.07
N GLY A 132 20.54 -6.08 -2.79
CA GLY A 132 20.88 -5.25 -1.64
C GLY A 132 19.84 -4.18 -1.30
N ILE A 133 18.64 -4.21 -1.89
CA ILE A 133 17.55 -3.27 -1.57
C ILE A 133 16.73 -3.87 -0.41
N PRO A 134 16.71 -3.25 0.79
CA PRO A 134 15.89 -3.75 1.89
C PRO A 134 14.40 -3.63 1.56
N VAL A 135 13.65 -4.67 1.92
CA VAL A 135 12.20 -4.76 1.70
C VAL A 135 11.46 -4.82 3.03
N VAL A 136 10.47 -3.95 3.21
CA VAL A 136 9.49 -4.02 4.30
C VAL A 136 8.12 -4.34 3.69
N ILE A 137 7.43 -5.33 4.26
CA ILE A 137 6.10 -5.73 3.84
C ILE A 137 5.06 -5.05 4.72
N ILE A 138 3.99 -4.53 4.12
CA ILE A 138 2.84 -3.96 4.83
C ILE A 138 1.53 -4.62 4.40
N ASP A 139 0.49 -4.55 5.25
CA ASP A 139 -0.89 -5.02 5.01
C ASP A 139 -1.06 -6.54 4.78
N SER A 140 -0.48 -7.05 3.71
CA SER A 140 -0.64 -8.42 3.20
C SER A 140 0.70 -9.12 3.14
N ASP A 141 0.74 -10.38 3.53
CA ASP A 141 2.00 -11.12 3.60
C ASP A 141 2.41 -11.68 2.23
N VAL A 142 3.64 -12.19 2.14
CA VAL A 142 4.18 -12.88 0.95
C VAL A 142 4.86 -14.17 1.37
N ALA A 143 4.84 -15.19 0.51
CA ALA A 143 5.50 -16.48 0.70
C ALA A 143 7.03 -16.38 0.51
N TRP A 144 7.65 -15.44 1.24
CA TRP A 144 9.09 -15.19 1.25
C TRP A 144 9.52 -14.50 2.55
N ASP A 145 10.58 -15.02 3.18
CA ASP A 145 11.05 -14.61 4.50
C ASP A 145 12.24 -13.64 4.51
N GLY A 146 12.72 -13.18 3.35
CA GLY A 146 13.85 -12.24 3.29
C GLY A 146 13.50 -10.77 3.57
N ARG A 147 12.25 -10.47 3.90
CA ARG A 147 11.80 -9.12 4.32
C ARG A 147 12.45 -8.72 5.64
N LYS A 148 12.66 -7.42 5.84
CA LYS A 148 13.20 -6.84 7.08
C LYS A 148 12.16 -6.70 8.19
N SER A 149 10.92 -6.40 7.82
CA SER A 149 9.81 -6.28 8.75
C SER A 149 8.49 -6.57 8.04
N PHE A 150 7.47 -6.97 8.80
CA PHE A 150 6.09 -7.10 8.35
C PHE A 150 5.15 -6.29 9.26
N ILE A 151 4.51 -5.27 8.70
CA ILE A 151 3.70 -4.29 9.43
C ILE A 151 2.27 -4.38 8.94
N ALA A 152 1.37 -4.91 9.75
CA ALA A 152 0.01 -5.19 9.30
C ALA A 152 -0.90 -5.45 10.49
N THR A 153 -2.18 -5.42 10.23
CA THR A 153 -3.21 -5.90 11.13
C THR A 153 -3.04 -7.40 11.43
N ASP A 154 -3.35 -7.85 12.64
CA ASP A 154 -3.71 -9.24 12.88
C ASP A 154 -5.04 -9.57 12.18
N ASN A 155 -4.91 -9.97 10.92
CA ASN A 155 -6.02 -10.26 10.03
C ASN A 155 -6.87 -11.45 10.49
N TYR A 156 -6.27 -12.46 11.15
CA TYR A 156 -7.02 -13.60 11.68
C TYR A 156 -7.91 -13.15 12.84
N LYS A 157 -7.33 -12.41 13.80
CA LYS A 157 -8.08 -11.80 14.91
C LYS A 157 -9.20 -10.92 14.39
N GLY A 158 -8.95 -10.10 13.38
CA GLY A 158 -9.97 -9.25 12.79
C GLY A 158 -11.16 -10.04 12.21
N GLY A 159 -10.88 -11.15 11.50
CA GLY A 159 -11.92 -12.08 11.04
C GLY A 159 -12.73 -12.71 12.17
N ALA A 160 -12.07 -13.13 13.25
CA ALA A 160 -12.73 -13.70 14.42
C ALA A 160 -13.62 -12.67 15.14
N LEU A 161 -13.18 -11.41 15.29
CA LEU A 161 -14.00 -10.32 15.83
C LEU A 161 -15.26 -10.08 14.99
N CYS A 162 -15.15 -10.17 13.66
CA CYS A 162 -16.31 -10.06 12.77
C CYS A 162 -17.28 -11.23 12.92
N ALA A 163 -16.79 -12.45 13.20
CA ALA A 163 -17.65 -13.58 13.48
C ALA A 163 -18.48 -13.34 14.76
N ASP A 164 -17.82 -12.92 15.83
CA ASP A 164 -18.47 -12.63 17.11
C ASP A 164 -19.48 -11.49 16.98
N ALA A 165 -19.15 -10.43 16.24
CA ALA A 165 -20.05 -9.29 16.00
C ALA A 165 -21.33 -9.73 15.28
N LEU A 166 -21.17 -10.51 14.21
CA LEU A 166 -22.28 -10.95 13.37
C LEU A 166 -23.18 -11.94 14.14
N ALA A 167 -22.59 -12.91 14.84
CA ALA A 167 -23.35 -13.87 15.63
C ALA A 167 -24.07 -13.21 16.80
N THR A 168 -23.43 -12.27 17.50
CA THR A 168 -24.04 -11.50 18.59
C THR A 168 -25.27 -10.75 18.10
N LYS A 169 -25.18 -10.06 16.95
CA LYS A 169 -26.30 -9.33 16.39
C LYS A 169 -27.48 -10.24 16.01
N LEU A 170 -27.19 -11.47 15.58
CA LEU A 170 -28.20 -12.47 15.25
C LEU A 170 -28.74 -13.24 16.47
N GLY A 171 -28.24 -12.97 17.68
CA GLY A 171 -28.64 -13.70 18.89
C GLY A 171 -28.18 -15.16 18.87
N GLY A 172 -27.03 -15.44 18.24
CA GLY A 172 -26.37 -16.75 18.25
C GLY A 172 -26.94 -17.78 17.25
N LYS A 173 -27.93 -17.44 16.43
CA LYS A 173 -28.56 -18.38 15.49
C LYS A 173 -28.93 -17.72 14.16
N GLY A 174 -28.92 -18.49 13.09
CA GLY A 174 -29.40 -18.03 11.78
C GLY A 174 -28.55 -18.46 10.59
N LYS A 175 -28.95 -18.02 9.40
CA LYS A 175 -28.25 -18.31 8.14
C LYS A 175 -27.39 -17.14 7.71
N VAL A 176 -26.11 -17.40 7.49
CA VAL A 176 -25.13 -16.38 7.14
C VAL A 176 -24.31 -16.79 5.93
N ALA A 177 -23.71 -15.81 5.25
CA ALA A 177 -22.78 -16.06 4.18
C ALA A 177 -21.51 -15.22 4.36
N MET A 178 -20.44 -15.67 3.74
CA MET A 178 -19.23 -14.89 3.54
C MET A 178 -19.03 -14.69 2.04
N LEU A 179 -18.88 -13.43 1.63
CA LEU A 179 -18.46 -13.08 0.28
C LEU A 179 -16.98 -12.75 0.31
N ARG A 180 -16.16 -13.58 -0.30
CA ARG A 180 -14.69 -13.47 -0.29
C ARG A 180 -14.20 -12.37 -1.21
N TYR A 181 -12.94 -11.98 -1.05
CA TYR A 181 -12.30 -11.00 -1.92
C TYR A 181 -11.78 -11.61 -3.23
N ILE A 182 -10.49 -11.92 -3.28
CA ILE A 182 -9.80 -12.63 -4.37
C ILE A 182 -8.89 -13.70 -3.76
N GLU A 183 -8.59 -14.72 -4.54
CA GLU A 183 -7.62 -15.76 -4.17
C GLU A 183 -6.18 -15.24 -4.23
N GLY A 184 -5.34 -15.68 -3.31
CA GLY A 184 -3.92 -15.30 -3.21
C GLY A 184 -3.67 -14.07 -2.34
N SER A 185 -4.72 -13.34 -1.95
CA SER A 185 -4.60 -12.19 -1.04
C SER A 185 -4.46 -12.67 0.40
N ALA A 186 -3.23 -12.77 0.89
CA ALA A 186 -2.90 -13.32 2.21
C ALA A 186 -3.62 -12.62 3.37
N SER A 187 -3.83 -11.29 3.31
CA SER A 187 -4.56 -10.56 4.36
C SER A 187 -6.02 -11.00 4.45
N THR A 188 -6.73 -11.01 3.33
CA THR A 188 -8.15 -11.41 3.30
C THR A 188 -8.35 -12.89 3.56
N GLU A 189 -7.46 -13.77 3.09
CA GLU A 189 -7.54 -15.20 3.41
C GLU A 189 -7.38 -15.47 4.92
N LYS A 190 -6.52 -14.70 5.61
CA LYS A 190 -6.42 -14.76 7.08
C LYS A 190 -7.73 -14.29 7.76
N ARG A 191 -8.38 -13.22 7.27
CA ARG A 191 -9.69 -12.75 7.76
C ARG A 191 -10.79 -13.78 7.54
N GLU A 192 -10.86 -14.33 6.34
CA GLU A 192 -11.81 -15.36 5.96
C GLU A 192 -11.67 -16.61 6.85
N ARG A 193 -10.44 -17.06 7.10
CA ARG A 193 -10.18 -18.17 8.00
C ARG A 193 -10.58 -17.84 9.45
N GLY A 194 -10.21 -16.67 9.96
CA GLY A 194 -10.58 -16.23 11.30
C GLY A 194 -12.09 -16.17 11.50
N PHE A 195 -12.83 -15.70 10.49
CA PHE A 195 -14.29 -15.69 10.51
C PHE A 195 -14.88 -17.11 10.53
N LEU A 196 -14.42 -17.98 9.62
CA LEU A 196 -14.93 -19.35 9.51
C LEU A 196 -14.67 -20.17 10.77
N GLU A 197 -13.45 -20.12 11.30
CA GLU A 197 -13.07 -20.83 12.52
C GLU A 197 -13.73 -20.22 13.76
N GLY A 198 -13.84 -18.88 13.84
CA GLY A 198 -14.55 -18.19 14.91
C GLY A 198 -16.03 -18.59 14.98
N MET A 199 -16.71 -18.64 13.83
CA MET A 199 -18.08 -19.15 13.75
C MET A 199 -18.17 -20.62 14.18
N ALA A 200 -17.31 -21.49 13.66
CA ALA A 200 -17.36 -22.91 13.95
C ALA A 200 -17.10 -23.23 15.42
N ASN A 201 -16.17 -22.51 16.06
CA ASN A 201 -15.75 -22.79 17.42
C ASN A 201 -16.68 -22.16 18.47
N ASN A 202 -17.20 -20.96 18.19
CA ASN A 202 -17.91 -20.16 19.20
C ASN A 202 -19.42 -20.03 18.94
N HIS A 203 -19.88 -20.22 17.70
CA HIS A 203 -21.27 -19.97 17.28
C HIS A 203 -21.83 -21.13 16.43
N PRO A 204 -21.84 -22.38 16.94
CA PRO A 204 -22.19 -23.57 16.15
C PRO A 204 -23.63 -23.57 15.62
N ASP A 205 -24.53 -22.78 16.22
CA ASP A 205 -25.93 -22.63 15.81
C ASP A 205 -26.12 -21.61 14.66
N ILE A 206 -25.05 -20.92 14.26
CA ILE A 206 -25.01 -20.11 13.03
C ILE A 206 -24.64 -21.02 11.86
N LYS A 207 -25.53 -21.10 10.86
CA LYS A 207 -25.30 -21.87 9.64
C LYS A 207 -24.69 -20.99 8.55
N ILE A 208 -23.44 -21.27 8.18
CA ILE A 208 -22.80 -20.67 7.00
C ILE A 208 -23.30 -21.38 5.74
N VAL A 209 -24.16 -20.73 4.95
CA VAL A 209 -24.76 -21.32 3.74
C VAL A 209 -23.92 -21.13 2.49
N SER A 210 -22.99 -20.18 2.49
CA SER A 210 -22.03 -19.94 1.41
C SER A 210 -20.77 -19.28 1.95
N SER A 211 -19.61 -19.79 1.52
CA SER A 211 -18.29 -19.26 1.92
C SER A 211 -17.25 -19.34 0.82
N ASN A 212 -17.64 -19.65 -0.43
CA ASN A 212 -16.75 -19.91 -1.56
C ASN A 212 -16.89 -18.93 -2.72
N GLN A 213 -17.87 -18.02 -2.68
CA GLN A 213 -18.07 -16.99 -3.70
C GLN A 213 -17.12 -15.81 -3.49
N ARG A 214 -16.73 -15.13 -4.56
CA ARG A 214 -15.77 -14.02 -4.56
C ARG A 214 -16.38 -12.78 -5.21
N GLY A 215 -16.17 -11.62 -4.60
CA GLY A 215 -16.59 -10.32 -5.10
C GLY A 215 -15.58 -9.64 -6.03
N GLY A 216 -14.31 -10.06 -6.01
CA GLY A 216 -13.29 -9.48 -6.88
C GLY A 216 -12.76 -8.11 -6.43
N ALA A 217 -11.84 -7.57 -7.22
CA ALA A 217 -11.09 -6.35 -6.94
C ALA A 217 -11.91 -5.05 -7.07
N THR A 218 -13.04 -5.08 -7.77
CA THR A 218 -13.76 -3.86 -8.16
C THR A 218 -15.14 -3.78 -7.52
N THR A 219 -15.65 -2.56 -7.32
CA THR A 219 -17.04 -2.35 -6.90
C THR A 219 -18.04 -3.04 -7.83
N ALA A 220 -17.85 -2.94 -9.15
CA ALA A 220 -18.78 -3.51 -10.11
C ALA A 220 -18.87 -5.05 -10.00
N SER A 221 -17.73 -5.73 -9.90
CA SER A 221 -17.70 -7.18 -9.68
C SER A 221 -18.29 -7.55 -8.32
N ALA A 222 -18.03 -6.75 -7.28
CA ALA A 222 -18.54 -7.00 -5.94
C ALA A 222 -20.06 -6.85 -5.85
N VAL A 223 -20.65 -5.85 -6.51
CA VAL A 223 -22.12 -5.69 -6.61
C VAL A 223 -22.74 -6.90 -7.30
N SER A 224 -22.23 -7.28 -8.48
CA SER A 224 -22.78 -8.41 -9.24
C SER A 224 -22.69 -9.74 -8.47
N ALA A 225 -21.58 -9.98 -7.78
CA ALA A 225 -21.43 -11.15 -6.92
C ALA A 225 -22.36 -11.11 -5.70
N SER A 226 -22.60 -9.92 -5.14
CA SER A 226 -23.51 -9.71 -4.01
C SER A 226 -24.96 -9.98 -4.41
N GLU A 227 -25.41 -9.47 -5.55
CA GLU A 227 -26.74 -9.74 -6.11
C GLU A 227 -26.94 -11.24 -6.37
N THR A 228 -25.92 -11.90 -6.94
CA THR A 228 -25.93 -13.35 -7.18
C THR A 228 -26.07 -14.13 -5.87
N LEU A 229 -25.29 -13.76 -4.84
CA LEU A 229 -25.35 -14.37 -3.51
C LEU A 229 -26.73 -14.20 -2.87
N LEU A 230 -27.25 -12.97 -2.86
CA LEU A 230 -28.55 -12.62 -2.27
C LEU A 230 -29.73 -13.28 -3.01
N GLY A 231 -29.65 -13.39 -4.34
CA GLY A 231 -30.67 -14.07 -5.15
C GLY A 231 -30.70 -15.58 -4.91
N ARG A 232 -29.53 -16.20 -4.70
CA ARG A 232 -29.43 -17.64 -4.41
C ARG A 232 -29.88 -17.99 -2.99
N PHE A 233 -29.65 -17.11 -2.02
CA PHE A 233 -29.96 -17.33 -0.60
C PHE A 233 -30.92 -16.25 -0.10
N GLY A 234 -32.18 -16.33 -0.51
CA GLY A 234 -33.19 -15.29 -0.22
C GLY A 234 -33.55 -15.13 1.26
N ASP A 235 -33.26 -16.14 2.10
CA ASP A 235 -33.54 -16.19 3.55
C ASP A 235 -32.30 -15.93 4.41
N LEU A 236 -31.27 -15.31 3.83
CA LEU A 236 -30.06 -14.92 4.53
C LEU A 236 -30.35 -13.85 5.59
N GLN A 237 -29.74 -14.01 6.77
CA GLN A 237 -29.89 -13.08 7.89
C GLN A 237 -28.63 -12.25 8.14
N GLY A 238 -27.45 -12.72 7.69
CA GLY A 238 -26.23 -11.93 7.79
C GLY A 238 -25.18 -12.25 6.72
N VAL A 239 -24.31 -11.27 6.45
CA VAL A 239 -23.18 -11.39 5.53
C VAL A 239 -21.91 -10.84 6.18
N PHE A 240 -20.81 -11.57 6.01
CA PHE A 240 -19.46 -11.06 6.24
C PHE A 240 -18.73 -10.75 4.93
N CYS A 241 -18.08 -9.59 4.87
CA CYS A 241 -17.23 -9.15 3.76
C CYS A 241 -15.82 -8.75 4.28
N PRO A 242 -14.72 -9.29 3.73
CA PRO A 242 -13.40 -9.21 4.35
C PRO A 242 -12.57 -7.97 3.94
N ASN A 243 -13.05 -7.08 3.07
CA ASN A 243 -12.35 -5.86 2.68
C ASN A 243 -13.30 -4.74 2.21
N GLU A 244 -12.75 -3.56 1.92
CA GLU A 244 -13.46 -2.36 1.44
C GLU A 244 -14.38 -2.63 0.23
N SER A 245 -13.84 -3.15 -0.88
CA SER A 245 -14.59 -3.26 -2.15
C SER A 245 -15.77 -4.21 -2.05
N VAL A 246 -15.58 -5.35 -1.38
CA VAL A 246 -16.64 -6.36 -1.21
C VAL A 246 -17.68 -5.89 -0.21
N THR A 247 -17.26 -5.22 0.87
CA THR A 247 -18.20 -4.64 1.84
C THR A 247 -19.07 -3.58 1.16
N PHE A 248 -18.47 -2.71 0.34
CA PHE A 248 -19.22 -1.68 -0.37
C PHE A 248 -20.16 -2.26 -1.43
N GLY A 249 -19.72 -3.26 -2.20
CA GLY A 249 -20.57 -3.96 -3.16
C GLY A 249 -21.76 -4.64 -2.51
N MET A 250 -21.57 -5.30 -1.36
CA MET A 250 -22.65 -5.93 -0.60
C MET A 250 -23.61 -4.89 0.00
N LEU A 251 -23.09 -3.81 0.60
CA LEU A 251 -23.93 -2.71 1.09
C LEU A 251 -24.83 -2.18 -0.03
N ARG A 252 -24.26 -1.96 -1.22
CA ARG A 252 -25.01 -1.44 -2.37
C ARG A 252 -26.12 -2.41 -2.82
N ALA A 253 -25.81 -3.70 -2.96
CA ALA A 253 -26.81 -4.71 -3.33
C ALA A 253 -27.93 -4.84 -2.27
N LEU A 254 -27.60 -4.69 -0.99
CA LEU A 254 -28.60 -4.65 0.08
C LEU A 254 -29.47 -3.39 0.01
N GLN A 255 -28.91 -2.23 -0.29
CA GLN A 255 -29.67 -0.99 -0.49
C GLN A 255 -30.62 -1.11 -1.69
N ASP A 256 -30.10 -1.58 -2.83
CA ASP A 256 -30.87 -1.71 -4.08
C ASP A 256 -32.02 -2.75 -3.95
N SER A 257 -31.84 -3.78 -3.12
CA SER A 257 -32.88 -4.78 -2.82
C SER A 257 -33.79 -4.41 -1.64
N GLY A 258 -33.62 -3.23 -1.02
CA GLY A 258 -34.39 -2.79 0.14
C GLY A 258 -34.15 -3.62 1.40
N LYS A 259 -33.01 -4.32 1.48
CA LYS A 259 -32.61 -5.22 2.58
C LYS A 259 -31.53 -4.64 3.50
N ALA A 260 -30.99 -3.46 3.19
CA ALA A 260 -30.04 -2.76 4.05
C ALA A 260 -30.64 -2.53 5.45
N GLY A 261 -29.88 -2.84 6.50
CA GLY A 261 -30.35 -2.81 7.89
C GLY A 261 -31.27 -3.97 8.30
N SER A 262 -31.82 -4.73 7.34
CA SER A 262 -32.61 -5.95 7.62
C SER A 262 -31.74 -7.21 7.62
N ILE A 263 -30.81 -7.31 6.66
CA ILE A 263 -29.74 -8.31 6.69
C ILE A 263 -28.55 -7.68 7.40
N VAL A 264 -28.02 -8.39 8.41
CA VAL A 264 -26.86 -7.95 9.19
C VAL A 264 -25.61 -7.98 8.32
N LEU A 265 -25.05 -6.81 8.00
CA LEU A 265 -23.78 -6.71 7.29
C LEU A 265 -22.65 -6.39 8.26
N VAL A 266 -21.65 -7.27 8.35
CA VAL A 266 -20.37 -7.00 9.02
C VAL A 266 -19.28 -6.96 7.97
N GLY A 267 -18.48 -5.89 7.98
CA GLY A 267 -17.49 -5.63 6.95
C GLY A 267 -16.10 -5.32 7.51
N PHE A 268 -15.22 -4.98 6.59
CA PHE A 268 -13.87 -4.47 6.87
C PHE A 268 -13.66 -3.13 6.19
N ASP A 269 -12.69 -2.39 6.72
CA ASP A 269 -12.18 -1.13 6.21
C ASP A 269 -13.21 0.01 6.28
N ALA A 270 -12.76 1.22 5.92
CA ALA A 270 -13.57 2.42 5.90
C ALA A 270 -13.40 3.16 4.58
N SER A 271 -14.52 3.69 4.10
CA SER A 271 -14.60 4.70 3.05
C SER A 271 -15.78 5.60 3.37
N PRO A 272 -15.91 6.80 2.79
CA PRO A 272 -17.03 7.70 3.07
C PRO A 272 -18.40 7.01 2.95
N LYS A 273 -18.55 6.07 2.00
CA LYS A 273 -19.79 5.30 1.81
C LYS A 273 -20.02 4.24 2.86
N LEU A 274 -18.97 3.56 3.33
CA LEU A 274 -19.08 2.59 4.42
C LEU A 274 -19.37 3.29 5.76
N VAL A 275 -18.73 4.43 6.01
CA VAL A 275 -18.98 5.26 7.20
C VAL A 275 -20.42 5.78 7.20
N GLU A 276 -20.92 6.22 6.05
CA GLU A 276 -22.32 6.61 5.87
C GLU A 276 -23.28 5.44 6.15
N GLY A 277 -23.00 4.25 5.60
CA GLY A 277 -23.80 3.04 5.86
C GLY A 277 -23.79 2.60 7.32
N LEU A 278 -22.64 2.72 8.00
CA LEU A 278 -22.52 2.46 9.44
C LEU A 278 -23.36 3.45 10.25
N ALA A 279 -23.27 4.75 9.95
CA ALA A 279 -24.06 5.79 10.61
C ALA A 279 -25.57 5.59 10.44
N LYS A 280 -25.99 5.09 9.27
CA LYS A 280 -27.38 4.73 8.96
C LYS A 280 -27.82 3.39 9.56
N ARG A 281 -26.93 2.66 10.24
CA ARG A 281 -27.16 1.30 10.76
C ARG A 281 -27.53 0.28 9.66
N GLU A 282 -27.08 0.54 8.44
CA GLU A 282 -27.17 -0.40 7.31
C GLU A 282 -26.03 -1.42 7.35
N ILE A 283 -24.91 -1.03 7.97
CA ILE A 283 -23.80 -1.89 8.38
C ILE A 283 -23.86 -2.01 9.90
N GLU A 284 -23.73 -3.22 10.42
CA GLU A 284 -23.71 -3.49 11.86
C GLU A 284 -22.37 -3.08 12.47
N ALA A 285 -21.29 -3.55 11.87
CA ALA A 285 -19.94 -3.28 12.34
C ALA A 285 -18.93 -3.32 11.20
N LEU A 286 -17.88 -2.51 11.34
CA LEU A 286 -16.70 -2.55 10.48
C LEU A 286 -15.47 -2.88 11.33
N ALA A 287 -14.69 -3.87 10.91
CA ALA A 287 -13.34 -4.04 11.43
C ALA A 287 -12.41 -3.03 10.74
N ILE A 288 -11.93 -2.06 11.51
CA ILE A 288 -11.11 -0.96 11.05
C ILE A 288 -9.64 -1.21 11.38
N GLN A 289 -8.80 -0.93 10.40
CA GLN A 289 -7.35 -1.03 10.46
C GLN A 289 -6.70 0.35 10.68
N ASP A 290 -5.37 0.41 10.79
CA ASP A 290 -4.62 1.67 10.84
C ASP A 290 -3.64 1.80 9.64
N PRO A 291 -4.16 2.10 8.43
CA PRO A 291 -3.35 2.22 7.22
C PRO A 291 -2.36 3.39 7.26
N VAL A 292 -2.70 4.51 7.91
CA VAL A 292 -1.78 5.64 8.07
C VAL A 292 -0.53 5.17 8.82
N LYS A 293 -0.70 4.45 9.91
CA LYS A 293 0.42 3.87 10.67
C LYS A 293 1.20 2.82 9.88
N MET A 294 0.56 2.02 9.02
CA MET A 294 1.28 1.08 8.14
C MET A 294 2.22 1.82 7.19
N GLY A 295 1.74 2.88 6.54
CA GLY A 295 2.57 3.71 5.63
C GLY A 295 3.72 4.40 6.36
N GLU A 296 3.42 5.02 7.49
CA GLU A 296 4.40 5.71 8.32
C GLU A 296 5.50 4.76 8.81
N LEU A 297 5.12 3.65 9.45
CA LEU A 297 6.07 2.69 9.98
C LEU A 297 6.84 1.98 8.85
N GLY A 298 6.22 1.73 7.70
CA GLY A 298 6.89 1.15 6.54
C GLY A 298 8.12 1.96 6.13
N VAL A 299 7.93 3.27 5.94
CA VAL A 299 9.02 4.19 5.57
C VAL A 299 10.05 4.30 6.70
N ARG A 300 9.61 4.47 7.95
CA ARG A 300 10.53 4.52 9.10
C ARG A 300 11.40 3.28 9.23
N ARG A 301 10.82 2.08 9.07
CA ARG A 301 11.58 0.82 9.17
C ARG A 301 12.60 0.66 8.06
N ILE A 302 12.32 1.15 6.85
CA ILE A 302 13.34 1.20 5.79
C ILE A 302 14.49 2.13 6.17
N VAL A 303 14.19 3.33 6.68
CA VAL A 303 15.23 4.28 7.12
C VAL A 303 16.08 3.69 8.25
N ASP A 304 15.46 3.06 9.24
CA ASP A 304 16.16 2.39 10.35
C ASP A 304 17.15 1.34 9.81
N VAL A 305 16.71 0.49 8.88
CA VAL A 305 17.58 -0.53 8.24
C VAL A 305 18.74 0.11 7.48
N LEU A 306 18.48 1.19 6.74
CA LEU A 306 19.50 1.94 5.99
C LEU A 306 20.53 2.66 6.87
N GLU A 307 20.22 2.84 8.14
CA GLU A 307 21.10 3.40 9.16
C GLU A 307 21.76 2.32 10.03
N GLY A 308 21.58 1.05 9.67
CA GLY A 308 22.16 -0.09 10.39
C GLY A 308 21.49 -0.37 11.73
N ARG A 309 20.27 0.14 11.96
CA ARG A 309 19.48 -0.12 13.17
C ARG A 309 18.67 -1.40 13.01
N ASP A 310 18.51 -2.12 14.12
CA ASP A 310 17.64 -3.29 14.19
C ASP A 310 16.16 -2.89 14.09
N VAL A 311 15.37 -3.74 13.44
CA VAL A 311 13.92 -3.55 13.29
C VAL A 311 13.16 -4.79 13.72
N PRO A 312 11.97 -4.64 14.35
CA PRO A 312 11.13 -5.79 14.67
C PRO A 312 10.71 -6.54 13.41
N ALA A 313 10.80 -7.88 13.43
CA ALA A 313 10.37 -8.72 12.31
C ALA A 313 8.87 -8.59 12.01
N ARG A 314 8.05 -8.30 13.02
CA ARG A 314 6.59 -8.14 12.94
C ARG A 314 6.14 -6.97 13.79
N ILE A 315 5.23 -6.16 13.25
CA ILE A 315 4.50 -5.12 14.00
C ILE A 315 3.01 -5.29 13.72
N ASP A 316 2.23 -5.54 14.76
CA ASP A 316 0.76 -5.50 14.70
C ASP A 316 0.30 -4.04 14.81
N THR A 317 -0.43 -3.56 13.80
CA THR A 317 -1.02 -2.21 13.81
C THR A 317 -2.35 -2.16 14.55
N GLY A 318 -2.91 -3.30 14.93
CA GLY A 318 -4.19 -3.43 15.60
C GLY A 318 -5.37 -3.52 14.65
N VAL A 319 -6.50 -3.98 15.19
CA VAL A 319 -7.82 -3.99 14.56
C VAL A 319 -8.85 -3.57 15.59
N THR A 320 -9.75 -2.66 15.19
CA THR A 320 -10.81 -2.14 16.05
C THR A 320 -12.15 -2.43 15.40
N LEU A 321 -13.05 -3.09 16.12
CA LEU A 321 -14.43 -3.26 15.67
C LEU A 321 -15.22 -2.00 16.01
N VAL A 322 -15.71 -1.30 14.98
CA VAL A 322 -16.45 -0.04 15.12
C VAL A 322 -17.91 -0.24 14.73
N THR A 323 -18.82 0.26 15.56
CA THR A 323 -20.27 0.22 15.34
C THR A 323 -20.81 1.65 15.20
N ALA A 324 -22.08 1.80 14.82
CA ALA A 324 -22.76 3.09 14.80
C ALA A 324 -22.70 3.82 16.16
N ASP A 325 -22.64 3.08 17.27
CA ASP A 325 -22.65 3.63 18.62
C ASP A 325 -21.24 4.09 19.04
N SER A 326 -20.19 3.39 18.63
CA SER A 326 -18.80 3.72 18.97
C SER A 326 -18.09 4.62 17.96
N MET A 327 -18.67 4.85 16.76
CA MET A 327 -17.98 5.58 15.68
C MET A 327 -17.59 7.03 16.02
N LYS A 328 -18.28 7.67 16.98
CA LYS A 328 -17.99 9.04 17.40
C LYS A 328 -16.92 9.13 18.49
N GLU A 329 -16.49 8.00 19.05
CA GLU A 329 -15.37 8.00 19.99
C GLU A 329 -14.11 8.51 19.29
N PRO A 330 -13.32 9.42 19.91
CA PRO A 330 -12.21 10.07 19.22
C PRO A 330 -11.17 9.11 18.62
N ALA A 331 -10.95 7.94 19.24
CA ALA A 331 -10.05 6.93 18.71
C ALA A 331 -10.60 6.28 17.42
N ASN A 332 -11.91 6.00 17.37
CA ASN A 332 -12.54 5.35 16.22
C ASN A 332 -12.75 6.35 15.07
N ALA A 333 -13.17 7.58 15.38
CA ALA A 333 -13.39 8.62 14.39
C ALA A 333 -12.13 8.89 13.56
N ARG A 334 -10.95 8.93 14.21
CA ARG A 334 -9.66 9.11 13.51
C ARG A 334 -9.29 7.96 12.58
N LEU A 335 -9.73 6.75 12.87
CA LEU A 335 -9.47 5.59 12.01
C LEU A 335 -10.47 5.51 10.84
N LEU A 336 -11.70 5.99 11.04
CA LEU A 336 -12.75 6.02 10.01
C LEU A 336 -12.55 7.14 8.98
N ASP A 337 -12.03 8.28 9.41
CA ASP A 337 -11.81 9.47 8.58
C ASP A 337 -10.46 10.12 8.92
N PRO A 338 -9.34 9.50 8.49
CA PRO A 338 -8.01 10.05 8.72
C PRO A 338 -7.79 11.37 7.95
N ASP A 339 -6.97 12.27 8.49
CA ASP A 339 -6.57 13.49 7.77
C ASP A 339 -5.62 13.13 6.63
N LEU A 340 -6.11 13.29 5.38
CA LEU A 340 -5.37 13.01 4.16
C LEU A 340 -4.88 14.29 3.44
N SER A 341 -4.99 15.47 4.06
CA SER A 341 -4.64 16.77 3.45
C SER A 341 -3.18 16.90 2.99
N ILE A 342 -2.31 15.99 3.43
CA ILE A 342 -0.94 15.89 2.93
C ILE A 342 -0.87 15.51 1.45
N LEU A 343 -1.89 14.82 0.93
CA LEU A 343 -1.96 14.37 -0.47
C LEU A 343 -2.26 15.52 -1.45
N ASP A 344 -2.79 16.65 -0.96
CA ASP A 344 -3.13 17.83 -1.76
C ASP A 344 -1.94 18.78 -1.98
N LYS A 345 -0.76 18.47 -1.40
CA LYS A 345 0.44 19.32 -1.38
C LYS A 345 1.59 18.69 -2.15
#